data_AF-A0A365XV83-F1
#
_entry.id   AF-A0A365XV83-F1
#
_cell.length_a   1.000
_cell.length_b   1.000
_cell.length_c   1.000
_cell.angle_alpha   90.00
_cell.angle_beta   90.00
_cell.angle_gamma   90.00
#
_symmetry.space_group_name_H-M   'P 1'
#
loop_
_entity.id
_entity.type
_entity.pdbx_description
1 polymer ?
#
loop_
_entity_poly.entity_id
_entity_poly.type
_entity_poly.pdbx_seq_one_letter_code
_entity_poly.pdbx_strand_id
1 'polypeptide(L)'
;MFNTLTDLIGLRIDDSRMIEFIEKNGFKYPKKPFISNRSTDTTYWVENKKLGIDLLFSARTYLDNYPLIPGDKKGIYVPVLGRARWYNNKSNTIFPQGLDFNHDFESLKLKLGEPTLKSSDISPVWLNDDGSESFYRWSICLDEGKDIFWGLEFTDDQTINDFTLGLEYKNPLFYLYDEWVYEDVDRFLQWKNFNKTSYLMFLQWAIERDLIKTTDSTAEAIRQVKAGAAPVTDWVSALDRGFILSSDFAAERPFIKAYINNLSGHDILYNRDVSYAFLNSNELKQNYSGEAATQQLNAVIYDEANYAIVKSLIDNRLAEYKSHRFSRSKQLQPA
;
A
#
# COMPACT_ATOMS: atom_id res chain seq x y z
N MET A 1 12.37 -17.76 -19.87
CA MET A 1 11.25 -17.67 -18.90
C MET A 1 11.11 -16.26 -18.33
N PHE A 2 12.16 -15.67 -17.75
CA PHE A 2 12.10 -14.31 -17.18
C PHE A 2 11.59 -13.24 -18.16
N ASN A 3 12.23 -13.10 -19.33
CA ASN A 3 11.81 -12.12 -20.35
C ASN A 3 10.39 -12.40 -20.86
N THR A 4 10.07 -13.68 -21.12
CA THR A 4 8.71 -14.08 -21.52
C THR A 4 7.67 -13.64 -20.50
N LEU A 5 7.92 -13.85 -19.20
CA LEU A 5 6.99 -13.41 -18.15
C LEU A 5 6.96 -11.89 -18.02
N THR A 6 8.06 -11.19 -18.29
CA THR A 6 8.11 -9.72 -18.32
C THR A 6 7.13 -9.17 -19.35
N ASP A 7 7.07 -9.77 -20.54
CA ASP A 7 6.14 -9.39 -21.60
C ASP A 7 4.67 -9.72 -21.29
N LEU A 8 4.43 -10.61 -20.32
CA LEU A 8 3.10 -11.06 -19.91
C LEU A 8 2.58 -10.34 -18.65
N ILE A 9 3.46 -9.71 -17.85
CA ILE A 9 3.05 -8.93 -16.67
C ILE A 9 2.04 -7.86 -17.11
N GLY A 10 0.95 -7.74 -16.35
CA GLY A 10 -0.12 -6.77 -16.61
C GLY A 10 -1.14 -7.21 -17.66
N LEU A 11 -0.93 -8.33 -18.36
CA LEU A 11 -1.94 -8.87 -19.27
C LEU A 11 -3.09 -9.52 -18.49
N ARG A 12 -4.30 -9.41 -19.03
CA ARG A 12 -5.49 -10.07 -18.51
C ARG A 12 -5.33 -11.59 -18.56
N ILE A 13 -5.94 -12.29 -17.62
CA ILE A 13 -5.99 -13.76 -17.60
C ILE A 13 -6.57 -14.36 -18.89
N ASP A 14 -7.48 -13.64 -19.56
CA ASP A 14 -8.17 -14.04 -20.78
C ASP A 14 -7.50 -13.54 -22.07
N ASP A 15 -6.32 -12.92 -21.99
CA ASP A 15 -5.51 -12.59 -23.17
C ASP A 15 -5.00 -13.89 -23.82
N SER A 16 -5.11 -13.99 -25.15
CA SER A 16 -4.65 -15.17 -25.92
C SER A 16 -3.21 -15.58 -25.63
N ARG A 17 -2.30 -14.62 -25.42
CA ARG A 17 -0.89 -14.88 -25.09
C ARG A 17 -0.73 -15.46 -23.69
N MET A 18 -1.58 -15.03 -22.76
CA MET A 18 -1.59 -15.55 -21.39
C MET A 18 -2.11 -16.99 -21.36
N ILE A 19 -3.22 -17.25 -22.06
CA ILE A 19 -3.81 -18.59 -22.19
C ILE A 19 -2.78 -19.54 -22.82
N GLU A 20 -2.17 -19.14 -23.95
CA GLU A 20 -1.14 -19.94 -24.62
C GLU A 20 0.03 -20.25 -23.67
N PHE A 21 0.52 -19.24 -22.93
CA PHE A 21 1.60 -19.43 -21.98
C PHE A 21 1.24 -20.44 -20.88
N ILE A 22 0.05 -20.32 -20.28
CA ILE A 22 -0.43 -21.22 -19.22
C ILE A 22 -0.50 -22.66 -19.74
N GLU A 23 -1.12 -22.86 -20.90
CA GLU A 23 -1.32 -24.19 -21.47
C GLU A 23 0.01 -24.83 -21.90
N LYS A 24 0.85 -24.09 -22.63
CA LYS A 24 2.14 -24.58 -23.15
C LYS A 24 3.10 -24.97 -22.03
N ASN A 25 3.06 -24.29 -20.90
CA ASN A 25 3.95 -24.54 -19.77
C ASN A 25 3.33 -25.46 -18.70
N GLY A 26 2.15 -26.03 -18.98
CA GLY A 26 1.51 -27.02 -18.11
C GLY A 26 0.99 -26.46 -16.78
N PHE A 27 0.70 -25.16 -16.72
CA PHE A 27 -0.04 -24.58 -15.61
C PHE A 27 -1.51 -25.03 -15.70
N LYS A 28 -2.17 -25.16 -14.55
CA LYS A 28 -3.61 -25.46 -14.52
C LYS A 28 -4.39 -24.16 -14.64
N TYR A 29 -5.06 -23.95 -15.78
CA TYR A 29 -5.91 -22.77 -15.96
C TYR A 29 -7.01 -22.73 -14.87
N PRO A 30 -7.24 -21.57 -14.22
CA PRO A 30 -8.19 -21.45 -13.13
C PRO A 30 -9.63 -21.72 -13.61
N LYS A 31 -10.39 -22.51 -12.84
CA LYS A 31 -11.81 -22.79 -13.15
C LYS A 31 -12.68 -21.53 -13.06
N LYS A 32 -12.28 -20.57 -12.24
CA LYS A 32 -12.92 -19.27 -12.05
C LYS A 32 -11.84 -18.20 -12.27
N PRO A 33 -11.60 -17.77 -13.53
CA PRO A 33 -10.56 -16.81 -13.85
C PRO A 33 -10.92 -15.37 -13.45
N PHE A 34 -12.09 -15.14 -12.85
CA PHE A 34 -12.57 -13.81 -12.50
C PHE A 34 -12.67 -13.63 -10.99
N ILE A 35 -12.57 -12.39 -10.55
CA ILE A 35 -12.63 -12.01 -9.14
C ILE A 35 -13.96 -11.31 -8.86
N SER A 36 -14.60 -11.66 -7.75
CA SER A 36 -15.87 -11.07 -7.33
C SER A 36 -15.64 -10.07 -6.21
N ASN A 37 -16.30 -8.90 -6.20
CA ASN A 37 -16.31 -8.01 -5.03
C ASN A 37 -17.02 -8.59 -3.80
N ARG A 38 -17.69 -9.73 -3.95
CA ARG A 38 -18.23 -10.50 -2.81
C ARG A 38 -17.19 -11.43 -2.18
N SER A 39 -16.04 -11.58 -2.83
CA SER A 39 -14.90 -12.33 -2.33
C SER A 39 -14.05 -11.44 -1.43
N THR A 40 -13.51 -12.00 -0.36
CA THR A 40 -12.41 -11.36 0.39
C THR A 40 -11.10 -11.41 -0.40
N ASP A 41 -10.97 -12.39 -1.29
CA ASP A 41 -9.76 -12.59 -2.10
C ASP A 41 -9.82 -11.70 -3.34
N THR A 42 -8.88 -10.75 -3.43
CA THR A 42 -8.66 -9.87 -4.58
C THR A 42 -7.55 -10.38 -5.51
N THR A 43 -7.01 -11.56 -5.20
CA THR A 43 -5.94 -12.22 -5.95
C THR A 43 -6.06 -13.75 -5.86
N TYR A 44 -5.40 -14.46 -6.78
CA TYR A 44 -5.20 -15.91 -6.66
C TYR A 44 -3.91 -16.36 -7.36
N TRP A 45 -3.32 -17.45 -6.85
CA TRP A 45 -2.15 -18.08 -7.44
C TRP A 45 -2.53 -19.18 -8.44
N VAL A 46 -1.80 -19.24 -9.54
CA VAL A 46 -1.74 -20.36 -10.47
C VAL A 46 -0.34 -20.96 -10.36
N GLU A 47 -0.25 -22.04 -9.59
CA GLU A 47 1.02 -22.65 -9.20
C GLU A 47 1.54 -23.67 -10.22
N ASN A 48 2.86 -23.78 -10.36
CA ASN A 48 3.50 -24.84 -11.14
C ASN A 48 4.77 -25.36 -10.46
N LYS A 49 4.58 -26.42 -9.65
CA LYS A 49 5.64 -27.10 -8.90
C LYS A 49 6.72 -27.76 -9.76
N LYS A 50 6.41 -28.09 -11.01
CA LYS A 50 7.39 -28.68 -11.93
C LYS A 50 8.39 -27.63 -12.39
N LEU A 51 7.91 -26.41 -12.67
CA LEU A 51 8.75 -25.29 -13.08
C LEU A 51 9.35 -24.52 -11.90
N GLY A 52 8.77 -24.64 -10.71
CA GLY A 52 9.14 -23.84 -9.55
C GLY A 52 8.68 -22.38 -9.67
N ILE A 53 7.59 -22.15 -10.41
CA ILE A 53 7.06 -20.82 -10.71
C ILE A 53 5.58 -20.78 -10.34
N ASP A 54 5.18 -19.72 -9.63
CA ASP A 54 3.79 -19.40 -9.39
C ASP A 54 3.42 -18.07 -10.05
N LEU A 55 2.21 -17.98 -10.58
CA LEU A 55 1.66 -16.77 -11.21
C LEU A 55 0.54 -16.20 -10.35
N LEU A 56 0.69 -14.97 -9.87
CA LEU A 56 -0.34 -14.26 -9.12
C LEU A 56 -1.18 -13.44 -10.08
N PHE A 57 -2.45 -13.79 -10.18
CA PHE A 57 -3.45 -12.97 -10.84
C PHE A 57 -4.13 -12.07 -9.81
N SER A 58 -4.23 -10.78 -10.12
CA SER A 58 -4.76 -9.77 -9.22
C SER A 58 -5.64 -8.80 -9.98
N ALA A 59 -6.77 -8.46 -9.39
CA ALA A 59 -7.48 -7.24 -9.76
C ALA A 59 -6.78 -6.08 -9.04
N ARG A 60 -6.11 -5.24 -9.84
CA ARG A 60 -5.31 -4.13 -9.35
C ARG A 60 -6.21 -2.91 -9.16
N THR A 61 -6.04 -2.22 -8.04
CA THR A 61 -6.81 -1.01 -7.69
C THR A 61 -5.89 0.18 -7.52
N TYR A 62 -4.68 -0.03 -7.00
CA TYR A 62 -3.79 1.05 -6.58
C TYR A 62 -2.71 1.39 -7.61
N LEU A 63 -2.94 1.08 -8.89
CA LEU A 63 -2.02 1.38 -9.99
C LEU A 63 -2.81 2.03 -11.13
N ASP A 64 -2.55 3.31 -11.39
CA ASP A 64 -3.28 4.08 -12.39
C ASP A 64 -3.16 3.46 -13.81
N ASN A 65 -2.02 2.86 -14.13
CA ASN A 65 -1.78 2.17 -15.41
C ASN A 65 -2.47 0.81 -15.54
N TYR A 66 -2.95 0.25 -14.42
CA TYR A 66 -3.63 -1.05 -14.35
C TYR A 66 -4.90 -0.91 -13.51
N PRO A 67 -5.89 -0.14 -13.99
CA PRO A 67 -7.12 0.09 -13.24
C PRO A 67 -7.94 -1.20 -13.13
N LEU A 68 -8.92 -1.18 -12.23
CA LEU A 68 -9.83 -2.29 -12.02
C LEU A 68 -10.63 -2.57 -13.30
N ILE A 69 -10.48 -3.76 -13.90
CA ILE A 69 -11.08 -4.11 -15.18
C ILE A 69 -12.45 -4.78 -14.95
N PRO A 70 -13.58 -4.15 -15.31
CA PRO A 70 -14.89 -4.79 -15.16
C PRO A 70 -15.04 -5.97 -16.11
N GLY A 71 -15.62 -7.06 -15.62
CA GLY A 71 -16.07 -8.19 -16.43
C GLY A 71 -17.52 -8.04 -16.88
N ASP A 72 -18.06 -9.09 -17.50
CA ASP A 72 -19.41 -9.08 -18.10
C ASP A 72 -20.56 -8.91 -17.11
N LYS A 73 -20.29 -9.03 -15.80
CA LYS A 73 -21.30 -8.94 -14.74
C LYS A 73 -20.88 -7.93 -13.70
N LYS A 74 -21.86 -7.17 -13.19
CA LYS A 74 -21.64 -6.26 -12.06
C LYS A 74 -21.02 -7.00 -10.87
N GLY A 75 -19.96 -6.43 -10.31
CA GLY A 75 -19.19 -6.97 -9.19
C GLY A 75 -18.23 -8.09 -9.58
N ILE A 76 -18.02 -8.35 -10.88
CA ILE A 76 -17.03 -9.29 -11.39
C ILE A 76 -15.94 -8.51 -12.13
N TYR A 77 -14.70 -8.86 -11.86
CA TYR A 77 -13.51 -8.19 -12.36
C TYR A 77 -12.56 -9.18 -13.03
N VAL A 78 -11.90 -8.71 -14.09
CA VAL A 78 -10.91 -9.48 -14.83
C VAL A 78 -9.53 -9.19 -14.23
N PRO A 79 -8.87 -10.18 -13.60
CA PRO A 79 -7.55 -9.97 -13.05
C PRO A 79 -6.50 -9.94 -14.16
N VAL A 80 -5.39 -9.27 -13.86
CA VAL A 80 -4.18 -9.25 -14.67
C VAL A 80 -3.09 -10.09 -14.01
N LEU A 81 -2.10 -10.54 -14.78
CA LEU A 81 -0.89 -11.15 -14.22
C LEU A 81 -0.13 -10.08 -13.43
N GLY A 82 -0.32 -10.08 -12.12
CA GLY A 82 0.26 -9.09 -11.23
C GLY A 82 1.69 -9.41 -10.83
N ARG A 83 2.03 -10.70 -10.71
CA ARG A 83 3.36 -11.16 -10.29
C ARG A 83 3.65 -12.58 -10.78
N ALA A 84 4.90 -12.86 -11.11
CA ALA A 84 5.49 -14.18 -11.15
C ALA A 84 6.47 -14.33 -9.99
N ARG A 85 6.46 -15.49 -9.33
CA ARG A 85 7.37 -15.83 -8.24
C ARG A 85 8.08 -17.14 -8.57
N TRP A 86 9.40 -17.14 -8.48
CA TRP A 86 10.21 -18.34 -8.52
C TRP A 86 10.66 -18.67 -7.09
N TYR A 87 10.38 -19.87 -6.61
CA TYR A 87 10.87 -20.37 -5.30
C TYR A 87 11.90 -21.49 -5.45
N ASN A 88 12.28 -21.80 -6.69
CA ASN A 88 13.48 -22.53 -7.08
C ASN A 88 13.72 -22.29 -8.59
N ASN A 89 14.80 -22.85 -9.15
CA ASN A 89 15.13 -22.69 -10.56
C ASN A 89 14.96 -23.95 -11.43
N LYS A 90 13.96 -24.81 -11.16
CA LYS A 90 13.68 -25.98 -12.01
C LYS A 90 13.33 -25.64 -13.45
N SER A 91 12.91 -24.40 -13.68
CA SER A 91 12.63 -23.84 -15.02
C SER A 91 13.89 -23.45 -15.81
N ASN A 92 15.09 -23.58 -15.25
CA ASN A 92 16.35 -23.12 -15.86
C ASN A 92 16.27 -21.66 -16.32
N THR A 93 15.63 -20.82 -15.51
CA THR A 93 15.51 -19.38 -15.75
C THR A 93 16.87 -18.72 -15.55
N ILE A 94 17.27 -17.91 -16.53
CA ILE A 94 18.40 -16.98 -16.40
C ILE A 94 17.83 -15.70 -15.81
N PHE A 95 18.19 -15.38 -14.57
CA PHE A 95 17.79 -14.14 -13.92
C PHE A 95 18.73 -12.99 -14.31
N PRO A 96 18.26 -11.72 -14.22
CA PRO A 96 19.13 -10.57 -14.48
C PRO A 96 20.40 -10.60 -13.63
N GLN A 97 21.48 -10.04 -14.18
CA GLN A 97 22.81 -10.00 -13.54
C GLN A 97 23.43 -11.37 -13.21
N GLY A 98 22.90 -12.44 -13.80
CA GLY A 98 23.37 -13.81 -13.59
C GLY A 98 23.14 -14.30 -12.16
N LEU A 99 22.12 -13.78 -11.49
CA LEU A 99 21.75 -14.24 -10.15
C LEU A 99 21.15 -15.64 -10.18
N ASP A 100 21.29 -16.35 -9.08
CA ASP A 100 20.65 -17.63 -8.80
C ASP A 100 20.39 -17.77 -7.29
N PHE A 101 19.74 -18.86 -6.89
CA PHE A 101 19.38 -19.13 -5.49
C PHE A 101 20.55 -19.43 -4.55
N ASN A 102 21.78 -19.58 -5.08
CA ASN A 102 22.97 -19.91 -4.29
C ASN A 102 23.81 -18.67 -3.93
N HIS A 103 23.40 -17.48 -4.37
CA HIS A 103 24.10 -16.24 -4.02
C HIS A 103 23.92 -15.92 -2.52
N ASP A 104 25.02 -15.61 -1.86
CA ASP A 104 25.05 -15.13 -0.48
C ASP A 104 24.76 -13.62 -0.38
N PHE A 105 24.56 -13.13 0.84
CA PHE A 105 24.21 -11.73 1.08
C PHE A 105 25.24 -10.73 0.53
N GLU A 106 26.53 -10.98 0.71
CA GLU A 106 27.59 -10.07 0.27
C GLU A 106 27.72 -10.02 -1.27
N SER A 107 27.56 -11.16 -1.94
CA SER A 107 27.52 -11.23 -3.40
C SER A 107 26.29 -10.51 -3.97
N LEU A 108 25.13 -10.61 -3.30
CA LEU A 108 23.93 -9.86 -3.63
C LEU A 108 24.18 -8.35 -3.48
N LYS A 109 24.77 -7.91 -2.37
CA LYS A 109 25.12 -6.50 -2.17
C LYS A 109 26.08 -5.97 -3.21
N LEU A 110 27.09 -6.76 -3.58
CA LEU A 110 28.05 -6.38 -4.62
C LEU A 110 27.39 -6.16 -5.98
N LYS A 111 26.38 -6.98 -6.31
CA LYS A 111 25.68 -6.94 -7.61
C LYS A 111 24.55 -5.91 -7.64
N LEU A 112 23.74 -5.86 -6.60
CA LEU A 112 22.48 -5.12 -6.54
C LEU A 112 22.55 -3.84 -5.70
N GLY A 113 23.63 -3.62 -4.95
CA GLY A 113 23.74 -2.56 -3.96
C GLY A 113 23.05 -2.91 -2.63
N GLU A 114 22.79 -1.90 -1.80
CA GLU A 114 22.11 -2.12 -0.53
C GLU A 114 20.66 -2.61 -0.72
N PRO A 115 20.12 -3.43 0.21
CA PRO A 115 18.72 -3.82 0.21
C PRO A 115 17.79 -2.59 0.14
N THR A 116 16.73 -2.72 -0.63
CA THR A 116 15.68 -1.68 -0.73
C THR A 116 14.69 -1.71 0.43
N LEU A 117 14.67 -2.81 1.17
CA LEU A 117 13.84 -3.01 2.35
C LEU A 117 14.51 -4.05 3.25
N LYS A 118 14.43 -3.84 4.56
CA LYS A 118 14.74 -4.83 5.58
C LYS A 118 13.55 -5.01 6.52
N SER A 119 13.48 -6.14 7.22
CA SER A 119 12.29 -6.51 7.99
C SER A 119 11.91 -5.47 9.06
N SER A 120 12.91 -4.83 9.69
CA SER A 120 12.71 -3.76 10.68
C SER A 120 12.11 -2.47 10.13
N ASP A 121 12.22 -2.21 8.81
CA ASP A 121 11.55 -1.08 8.18
C ASP A 121 10.03 -1.26 8.11
N ILE A 122 9.55 -2.50 8.29
CA ILE A 122 8.13 -2.84 8.33
C ILE A 122 7.61 -2.77 9.76
N SER A 123 8.23 -3.49 10.68
CA SER A 123 7.94 -3.39 12.12
C SER A 123 8.93 -4.23 12.92
N PRO A 124 9.30 -3.82 14.15
CA PRO A 124 10.05 -4.62 15.12
C PRO A 124 9.56 -6.05 15.33
N VAL A 125 8.27 -6.37 15.09
CA VAL A 125 7.77 -7.75 15.20
C VAL A 125 8.31 -8.69 14.13
N TRP A 126 8.93 -8.14 13.09
CA TRP A 126 9.63 -8.88 12.05
C TRP A 126 11.14 -8.97 12.30
N LEU A 127 11.62 -8.53 13.46
CA LEU A 127 12.98 -8.85 13.89
C LEU A 127 12.99 -10.25 14.53
N ASN A 128 14.14 -10.90 14.45
CA ASN A 128 14.43 -12.10 15.22
C ASN A 128 14.52 -11.79 16.71
N ASP A 129 14.46 -12.83 17.55
CA ASP A 129 14.52 -12.69 19.01
C ASP A 129 15.80 -11.99 19.51
N ASP A 130 16.89 -12.07 18.74
CA ASP A 130 18.17 -11.40 19.00
C ASP A 130 18.24 -9.95 18.47
N GLY A 131 17.17 -9.47 17.85
CA GLY A 131 17.07 -8.15 17.23
C GLY A 131 17.66 -8.05 15.82
N SER A 132 18.08 -9.16 15.21
CA SER A 132 18.54 -9.20 13.82
C SER A 132 17.37 -9.17 12.82
N GLU A 133 17.65 -8.76 11.57
CA GLU A 133 16.65 -8.72 10.51
C GLU A 133 16.27 -10.16 10.08
N SER A 134 14.97 -10.47 10.03
CA SER A 134 14.48 -11.78 9.55
C SER A 134 14.59 -11.94 8.03
N PHE A 135 14.63 -10.82 7.29
CA PHE A 135 14.88 -10.82 5.85
C PHE A 135 15.32 -9.46 5.33
N TYR A 136 15.88 -9.50 4.12
CA TYR A 136 16.23 -8.37 3.29
C TYR A 136 15.60 -8.53 1.90
N ARG A 137 15.15 -7.44 1.28
CA ARG A 137 14.60 -7.46 -0.08
C ARG A 137 15.28 -6.44 -0.97
N TRP A 138 15.52 -6.86 -2.21
CA TRP A 138 15.85 -5.98 -3.32
C TRP A 138 14.65 -5.87 -4.25
N SER A 139 14.35 -4.66 -4.71
CA SER A 139 13.30 -4.36 -5.67
C SER A 139 13.83 -3.34 -6.67
N ILE A 140 14.01 -3.77 -7.91
CA ILE A 140 14.65 -3.02 -8.98
C ILE A 140 13.62 -2.77 -10.08
N CYS A 141 13.50 -1.52 -10.51
CA CYS A 141 12.62 -1.15 -11.61
C CYS A 141 13.20 -1.67 -12.94
N LEU A 142 12.36 -2.35 -13.74
CA LEU A 142 12.69 -2.77 -15.10
C LEU A 142 12.11 -1.84 -16.15
N ASP A 143 10.88 -1.38 -15.92
CA ASP A 143 10.13 -0.52 -16.83
C ASP A 143 9.28 0.45 -16.01
N GLU A 144 9.74 1.69 -15.88
CA GLU A 144 9.05 2.75 -15.14
C GLU A 144 7.69 3.08 -15.77
N GLY A 145 7.57 3.00 -17.10
CA GLY A 145 6.33 3.33 -17.82
C GLY A 145 5.23 2.29 -17.62
N LYS A 146 5.59 1.08 -17.18
CA LYS A 146 4.65 -0.02 -16.89
C LYS A 146 4.64 -0.42 -15.41
N ASP A 147 5.30 0.35 -14.55
CA ASP A 147 5.47 0.01 -13.13
C ASP A 147 5.95 -1.44 -12.92
N ILE A 148 6.85 -1.97 -13.78
CA ILE A 148 7.34 -3.36 -13.66
C ILE A 148 8.63 -3.39 -12.86
N PHE A 149 8.63 -4.23 -11.83
CA PHE A 149 9.76 -4.43 -10.92
C PHE A 149 10.12 -5.91 -10.85
N TRP A 150 11.39 -6.17 -10.58
CA TRP A 150 11.87 -7.49 -10.20
C TRP A 150 12.72 -7.40 -8.94
N GLY A 151 12.92 -8.52 -8.29
CA GLY A 151 13.60 -8.54 -7.02
C GLY A 151 13.77 -9.92 -6.45
N LEU A 152 14.24 -9.95 -5.21
CA LEU A 152 14.40 -11.17 -4.43
C LEU A 152 14.29 -10.87 -2.94
N GLU A 153 14.01 -11.93 -2.18
CA GLU A 153 14.04 -11.94 -0.72
C GLU A 153 15.15 -12.87 -0.23
N PHE A 154 16.05 -12.34 0.59
CA PHE A 154 17.09 -13.09 1.29
C PHE A 154 16.72 -13.19 2.76
N THR A 155 16.70 -14.39 3.31
CA THR A 155 16.22 -14.66 4.68
C THR A 155 17.36 -14.83 5.68
N ASP A 156 17.02 -14.82 6.96
CA ASP A 156 17.91 -15.13 8.06
C ASP A 156 18.50 -16.56 8.01
N ASP A 157 17.82 -17.49 7.35
CA ASP A 157 18.35 -18.82 6.96
C ASP A 157 19.54 -18.76 5.98
N GLN A 158 20.02 -17.56 5.62
CA GLN A 158 21.13 -17.33 4.69
C GLN A 158 20.87 -17.85 3.28
N THR A 159 19.63 -17.80 2.83
CA THR A 159 19.23 -18.25 1.50
C THR A 159 18.30 -17.26 0.82
N ILE A 160 18.24 -17.34 -0.51
CA ILE A 160 17.22 -16.63 -1.29
C ILE A 160 15.94 -17.45 -1.21
N ASN A 161 14.89 -16.90 -0.62
CA ASN A 161 13.58 -17.53 -0.52
C ASN A 161 12.87 -17.54 -1.89
N ASP A 162 12.84 -16.39 -2.56
CA ASP A 162 12.27 -16.27 -3.89
C ASP A 162 12.88 -15.15 -4.74
N PHE A 163 12.72 -15.29 -6.06
CA PHE A 163 12.79 -14.20 -7.01
C PHE A 163 11.37 -13.80 -7.41
N THR A 164 11.12 -12.51 -7.54
CA THR A 164 9.83 -11.97 -7.99
C THR A 164 9.99 -11.06 -9.19
N LEU A 165 8.98 -11.08 -10.05
CA LEU A 165 8.80 -10.17 -11.18
C LEU A 165 7.33 -9.76 -11.19
N GLY A 166 7.01 -8.50 -11.31
CA GLY A 166 5.61 -8.09 -11.38
C GLY A 166 5.40 -6.60 -11.35
N LEU A 167 4.13 -6.22 -11.34
CA LEU A 167 3.73 -4.83 -11.15
C LEU A 167 4.08 -4.38 -9.74
N GLU A 168 4.44 -3.10 -9.61
CA GLU A 168 4.73 -2.44 -8.34
C GLU A 168 3.62 -2.73 -7.32
N TYR A 169 4.02 -3.06 -6.10
CA TYR A 169 3.08 -3.22 -5.02
C TYR A 169 2.82 -1.87 -4.37
N LYS A 170 1.66 -1.28 -4.65
CA LYS A 170 1.17 -0.07 -3.98
C LYS A 170 0.12 -0.45 -2.95
N ASN A 171 0.21 0.18 -1.78
CA ASN A 171 -0.81 0.14 -0.74
C ASN A 171 -1.25 1.56 -0.42
N PRO A 172 -2.56 1.78 -0.24
CA PRO A 172 -3.06 3.07 0.17
C PRO A 172 -2.71 3.35 1.64
N LEU A 173 -2.41 4.62 1.91
CA LEU A 173 -2.37 5.19 3.25
C LEU A 173 -3.79 5.49 3.73
N PHE A 174 -4.62 6.05 2.86
CA PHE A 174 -6.02 6.31 3.13
C PHE A 174 -6.91 5.69 2.06
N TYR A 175 -7.98 5.05 2.51
CA TYR A 175 -9.09 4.62 1.68
C TYR A 175 -10.17 5.69 1.74
N LEU A 176 -10.39 6.39 0.64
CA LEU A 176 -11.40 7.43 0.53
C LEU A 176 -12.76 6.81 0.16
N TYR A 177 -12.80 5.96 -0.87
CA TYR A 177 -13.99 5.21 -1.26
C TYR A 177 -13.59 3.92 -1.97
N ASP A 178 -14.51 2.95 -2.04
CA ASP A 178 -14.22 1.63 -2.59
C ASP A 178 -14.72 1.48 -4.05
N GLU A 179 -13.79 1.53 -4.99
CA GLU A 179 -14.06 1.31 -6.41
C GLU A 179 -14.63 -0.10 -6.68
N TRP A 180 -14.35 -1.09 -5.84
CA TRP A 180 -14.85 -2.46 -6.01
C TRP A 180 -16.36 -2.57 -5.87
N VAL A 181 -16.99 -1.68 -5.12
CA VAL A 181 -18.44 -1.63 -4.93
C VAL A 181 -19.09 -0.47 -5.70
N TYR A 182 -18.37 0.05 -6.70
CA TYR A 182 -18.82 1.14 -7.58
C TYR A 182 -19.13 2.43 -6.78
N GLU A 183 -18.31 2.72 -5.78
CA GLU A 183 -18.34 4.03 -5.12
C GLU A 183 -17.50 5.03 -5.90
N ASP A 184 -17.88 6.29 -5.75
CA ASP A 184 -17.26 7.43 -6.42
C ASP A 184 -17.08 8.58 -5.44
N VAL A 185 -16.47 9.65 -5.93
CA VAL A 185 -16.25 10.87 -5.15
C VAL A 185 -17.57 11.47 -4.64
N ASP A 186 -18.65 11.44 -5.43
CA ASP A 186 -19.93 12.02 -5.01
C ASP A 186 -20.50 11.29 -3.78
N ARG A 187 -20.42 9.96 -3.78
CA ARG A 187 -20.82 9.15 -2.63
C ARG A 187 -19.92 9.41 -1.42
N PHE A 188 -18.61 9.50 -1.63
CA PHE A 188 -17.67 9.90 -0.57
C PHE A 188 -18.03 11.26 0.03
N LEU A 189 -18.35 12.26 -0.78
CA LEU A 189 -18.72 13.60 -0.33
C LEU A 189 -19.98 13.61 0.55
N GLN A 190 -20.89 12.65 0.34
CA GLN A 190 -22.10 12.50 1.15
C GLN A 190 -21.89 11.78 2.49
N TRP A 191 -20.77 11.06 2.67
CA TRP A 191 -20.51 10.35 3.92
C TRP A 191 -20.36 11.28 5.12
N LYS A 192 -20.95 10.84 6.24
CA LYS A 192 -20.86 11.48 7.55
C LYS A 192 -20.32 10.46 8.55
N ASN A 193 -19.02 10.20 8.48
CA ASN A 193 -18.33 9.33 9.42
C ASN A 193 -16.99 9.92 9.83
N PHE A 194 -16.51 9.53 11.01
CA PHE A 194 -15.31 10.06 11.61
C PHE A 194 -14.04 9.79 10.80
N ASN A 195 -13.91 8.61 10.18
CA ASN A 195 -12.73 8.27 9.39
C ASN A 195 -12.54 9.22 8.20
N LYS A 196 -13.63 9.53 7.48
CA LYS A 196 -13.58 10.56 6.45
C LYS A 196 -13.14 11.91 7.03
N THR A 197 -13.77 12.36 8.12
CA THR A 197 -13.44 13.64 8.75
C THR A 197 -11.96 13.72 9.14
N SER A 198 -11.43 12.68 9.80
CA SER A 198 -10.04 12.62 10.22
C SER A 198 -9.07 12.55 9.03
N TYR A 199 -9.40 11.81 7.97
CA TYR A 199 -8.56 11.74 6.77
C TYR A 199 -8.47 13.10 6.09
N LEU A 200 -9.60 13.78 5.91
CA LEU A 200 -9.62 15.11 5.30
C LEU A 200 -8.78 16.11 6.12
N MET A 201 -8.85 16.07 7.46
CA MET A 201 -8.03 16.93 8.32
C MET A 201 -6.53 16.64 8.17
N PHE A 202 -6.13 15.36 8.06
CA PHE A 202 -4.72 15.00 7.79
C PHE A 202 -4.26 15.55 6.43
N LEU A 203 -5.11 15.43 5.42
CA LEU A 203 -4.78 15.85 4.06
C LEU A 203 -4.70 17.38 3.94
N GLN A 204 -5.56 18.13 4.65
CA GLN A 204 -5.41 19.58 4.75
C GLN A 204 -4.08 19.95 5.42
N TRP A 205 -3.73 19.29 6.52
CA TRP A 205 -2.44 19.49 7.18
C TRP A 205 -1.26 19.25 6.23
N ALA A 206 -1.31 18.17 5.44
CA ALA A 206 -0.26 17.85 4.49
C ALA A 206 -0.13 18.89 3.36
N ILE A 207 -1.25 19.42 2.87
CA ILE A 207 -1.27 20.51 1.87
C ILE A 207 -0.69 21.79 2.46
N GLU A 208 -1.12 22.20 3.65
CA GLU A 208 -0.63 23.42 4.31
C GLU A 208 0.88 23.39 4.57
N ARG A 209 1.47 22.20 4.74
CA ARG A 209 2.90 21.99 4.98
C ARG A 209 3.72 21.69 3.72
N ASP A 210 3.16 21.86 2.52
CA ASP A 210 3.84 21.58 1.25
C ASP A 210 4.36 20.13 1.13
N LEU A 211 3.65 19.18 1.74
CA LEU A 211 4.04 17.78 1.74
C LEU A 211 3.45 17.00 0.57
N ILE A 212 2.43 17.51 -0.11
CA ILE A 212 1.77 16.84 -1.24
C ILE A 212 2.50 17.15 -2.55
N LYS A 213 2.75 16.11 -3.35
CA LYS A 213 3.26 16.25 -4.71
C LYS A 213 2.20 16.92 -5.57
N THR A 214 2.57 18.03 -6.21
CA THR A 214 1.69 18.75 -7.11
C THR A 214 1.80 18.21 -8.54
N THR A 215 0.67 17.95 -9.18
CA THR A 215 0.55 17.62 -10.61
C THR A 215 -0.22 18.71 -11.32
N ASP A 216 -0.15 18.76 -12.65
CA ASP A 216 -0.93 19.72 -13.44
C ASP A 216 -2.44 19.62 -13.16
N SER A 217 -2.95 18.41 -12.91
CA SER A 217 -4.37 18.17 -12.57
C SER A 217 -4.77 18.63 -11.16
N THR A 218 -3.83 18.68 -10.21
CA THR A 218 -4.12 18.96 -8.78
C THR A 218 -3.63 20.34 -8.32
N ALA A 219 -2.81 21.03 -9.11
CA ALA A 219 -2.13 22.27 -8.74
C ALA A 219 -3.08 23.37 -8.28
N GLU A 220 -4.17 23.60 -9.03
CA GLU A 220 -5.12 24.65 -8.67
C GLU A 220 -5.85 24.32 -7.36
N ALA A 221 -6.31 23.08 -7.19
CA ALA A 221 -6.99 22.65 -5.98
C ALA A 221 -6.07 22.77 -4.74
N ILE A 222 -4.82 22.30 -4.84
CA ILE A 222 -3.83 22.42 -3.76
C ILE A 222 -3.61 23.89 -3.39
N ARG A 223 -3.47 24.78 -4.38
CA ARG A 223 -3.28 26.22 -4.16
C ARG A 223 -4.45 26.85 -3.42
N GLN A 224 -5.69 26.55 -3.83
CA GLN A 224 -6.90 27.09 -3.22
C GLN A 224 -7.10 26.56 -1.79
N VAL A 225 -6.86 25.27 -1.56
CA VAL A 225 -6.93 24.67 -0.22
C VAL A 225 -5.89 25.30 0.71
N LYS A 226 -4.64 25.42 0.25
CA LYS A 226 -3.56 26.06 1.04
C LYS A 226 -3.87 27.52 1.39
N ALA A 227 -4.55 28.25 0.50
CA ALA A 227 -4.97 29.62 0.73
C ALA A 227 -6.21 29.75 1.63
N GLY A 228 -6.84 28.64 2.03
CA GLY A 228 -8.11 28.63 2.76
C GLY A 228 -9.32 29.06 1.91
N ALA A 229 -9.16 29.08 0.59
CA ALA A 229 -10.19 29.53 -0.36
C ALA A 229 -11.07 28.38 -0.88
N ALA A 230 -10.66 27.13 -0.68
CA ALA A 230 -11.41 25.93 -1.02
C ALA A 230 -11.26 24.84 0.07
N PRO A 231 -12.25 23.96 0.25
CA PRO A 231 -12.12 22.82 1.15
C PRO A 231 -11.19 21.75 0.54
N VAL A 232 -10.54 20.95 1.40
CA VAL A 232 -9.66 19.83 0.99
C VAL A 232 -10.36 18.79 0.10
N THR A 233 -11.70 18.72 0.15
CA THR A 233 -12.49 17.88 -0.75
C THR A 233 -12.31 18.22 -2.23
N ASP A 234 -12.00 19.47 -2.57
CA ASP A 234 -11.77 19.87 -3.96
C ASP A 234 -10.50 19.22 -4.52
N TRP A 235 -9.47 19.06 -3.67
CA TRP A 235 -8.27 18.31 -4.05
C TRP A 235 -8.56 16.81 -4.18
N VAL A 236 -9.38 16.25 -3.28
CA VAL A 236 -9.83 14.85 -3.41
C VAL A 236 -10.59 14.63 -4.72
N SER A 237 -11.46 15.56 -5.11
CA SER A 237 -12.16 15.52 -6.39
C SER A 237 -11.21 15.66 -7.59
N ALA A 238 -10.18 16.51 -7.49
CA ALA A 238 -9.19 16.66 -8.55
C ALA A 238 -8.25 15.44 -8.71
N LEU A 239 -8.09 14.63 -7.65
CA LEU A 239 -7.31 13.39 -7.69
C LEU A 239 -8.02 12.28 -8.48
N ASP A 240 -9.35 12.27 -8.48
CA ASP A 240 -10.21 11.33 -9.22
C ASP A 240 -9.91 9.84 -8.97
N ARG A 241 -9.65 9.47 -7.71
CA ARG A 241 -9.52 8.06 -7.29
C ARG A 241 -9.87 7.82 -5.83
N GLY A 242 -10.17 6.57 -5.48
CA GLY A 242 -10.65 6.16 -4.16
C GLY A 242 -9.60 6.10 -3.04
N PHE A 243 -8.38 6.57 -3.25
CA PHE A 243 -7.28 6.32 -2.31
C PHE A 243 -6.14 7.35 -2.38
N ILE A 244 -5.36 7.41 -1.30
CA ILE A 244 -4.11 8.19 -1.19
C ILE A 244 -2.94 7.24 -1.02
N LEU A 245 -1.86 7.44 -1.79
CA LEU A 245 -0.64 6.64 -1.76
C LEU A 245 0.51 7.40 -1.10
N SER A 246 1.51 6.65 -0.61
CA SER A 246 2.77 7.26 -0.12
C SER A 246 3.51 8.07 -1.20
N SER A 247 3.35 7.68 -2.47
CA SER A 247 3.91 8.39 -3.62
C SER A 247 3.31 9.78 -3.85
N ASP A 248 2.13 10.06 -3.28
CA ASP A 248 1.46 11.36 -3.40
C ASP A 248 2.09 12.43 -2.51
N PHE A 249 2.98 12.02 -1.61
CA PHE A 249 3.73 12.94 -0.76
C PHE A 249 5.10 13.22 -1.38
N ALA A 250 5.53 14.48 -1.38
CA ALA A 250 6.85 14.91 -1.82
C ALA A 250 7.91 14.83 -0.70
N ALA A 251 7.48 14.91 0.56
CA ALA A 251 8.35 14.94 1.75
C ALA A 251 7.74 14.15 2.92
N GLU A 252 8.55 13.87 3.94
CA GLU A 252 8.14 13.20 5.18
C GLU A 252 7.48 11.80 4.99
N ARG A 253 7.64 11.16 3.82
CA ARG A 253 7.07 9.84 3.53
C ARG A 253 7.31 8.79 4.62
N PRO A 254 8.51 8.67 5.23
CA PRO A 254 8.75 7.69 6.29
C PRO A 254 7.89 7.96 7.53
N PHE A 255 7.72 9.23 7.93
CA PHE A 255 6.83 9.60 9.05
C PHE A 255 5.39 9.23 8.74
N ILE A 256 4.90 9.66 7.59
CA ILE A 256 3.49 9.49 7.18
C ILE A 256 3.15 8.01 7.12
N LYS A 257 4.00 7.21 6.48
CA LYS A 257 3.85 5.75 6.41
C LYS A 257 3.89 5.12 7.80
N ALA A 258 4.84 5.50 8.65
CA ALA A 258 4.97 4.96 10.01
C ALA A 258 3.76 5.31 10.89
N TYR A 259 3.22 6.53 10.75
CA TYR A 259 2.16 7.03 11.61
C TYR A 259 0.76 6.53 11.19
N ILE A 260 0.52 6.36 9.89
CA ILE A 260 -0.77 5.87 9.38
C ILE A 260 -0.84 4.35 9.38
N ASN A 261 0.25 3.65 9.02
CA ASN A 261 0.25 2.19 8.89
C ASN A 261 0.91 1.46 10.07
N ASN A 262 1.25 2.17 11.15
CA ASN A 262 1.88 1.63 12.36
C ASN A 262 3.14 0.78 12.10
N LEU A 263 3.98 1.21 11.16
CA LEU A 263 5.23 0.51 10.85
C LEU A 263 6.33 0.72 11.90
N SER A 264 6.05 1.49 12.95
CA SER A 264 7.05 1.83 13.98
C SER A 264 7.18 0.76 15.06
N GLY A 265 6.25 -0.20 15.16
CA GLY A 265 6.18 -1.19 16.27
C GLY A 265 5.99 -0.60 17.67
N HIS A 266 5.92 0.72 17.79
CA HIS A 266 5.75 1.43 19.07
C HIS A 266 4.27 1.67 19.40
N ASP A 267 3.37 1.00 18.66
CA ASP A 267 1.92 1.09 18.76
C ASP A 267 1.47 2.56 18.79
N ILE A 268 1.75 3.29 17.70
CA ILE A 268 1.35 4.67 17.47
C ILE A 268 0.66 4.73 16.12
N LEU A 269 -0.60 5.15 16.14
CA LEU A 269 -1.48 5.09 14.97
C LEU A 269 -2.32 6.36 14.92
N TYR A 270 -2.28 7.04 13.78
CA TYR A 270 -3.01 8.28 13.52
C TYR A 270 -4.50 8.18 13.90
N ASN A 271 -5.19 7.17 13.39
CA ASN A 271 -6.63 7.00 13.64
C ASN A 271 -6.96 6.85 15.14
N ARG A 272 -6.11 6.15 15.90
CA ARG A 272 -6.30 5.99 17.34
C ARG A 272 -6.02 7.28 18.09
N ASP A 273 -4.89 7.91 17.81
CA ASP A 273 -4.50 9.19 18.43
C ASP A 273 -5.60 10.26 18.23
N VAL A 274 -6.12 10.37 17.01
CA VAL A 274 -7.20 11.31 16.68
C VAL A 274 -8.52 10.91 17.35
N SER A 275 -8.88 9.62 17.37
CA SER A 275 -10.06 9.16 18.11
C SER A 275 -9.97 9.54 19.59
N TYR A 276 -8.80 9.34 20.22
CA TYR A 276 -8.61 9.64 21.64
C TYR A 276 -8.70 11.14 21.96
N ALA A 277 -8.39 12.01 21.01
CA ALA A 277 -8.55 13.45 21.18
C ALA A 277 -10.02 13.88 21.27
N PHE A 278 -10.95 13.10 20.71
CA PHE A 278 -12.39 13.42 20.66
C PHE A 278 -13.26 12.57 21.59
N LEU A 279 -12.72 11.52 22.21
CA LEU A 279 -13.43 10.69 23.19
C LEU A 279 -13.30 11.27 24.59
N ASN A 280 -14.44 11.43 25.27
CA ASN A 280 -14.55 12.17 26.53
C ASN A 280 -14.26 11.34 27.79
N SER A 281 -14.15 10.01 27.66
CA SER A 281 -13.97 9.10 28.78
C SER A 281 -12.93 8.03 28.48
N ASN A 282 -12.34 7.46 29.52
CA ASN A 282 -11.33 6.41 29.40
C ASN A 282 -11.95 5.08 28.94
N GLU A 283 -13.18 4.81 29.34
CA GLU A 283 -13.95 3.64 28.91
C GLU A 283 -14.15 3.67 27.39
N LEU A 284 -14.50 4.83 26.83
CA LEU A 284 -14.64 4.98 25.38
C LEU A 284 -13.30 4.83 24.66
N LYS A 285 -12.20 5.37 25.21
CA LYS A 285 -10.85 5.21 24.61
C LYS A 285 -10.42 3.75 24.57
N GLN A 286 -10.67 2.99 25.64
CA GLN A 286 -10.36 1.56 25.70
C GLN A 286 -11.12 0.73 24.67
N ASN A 287 -12.30 1.17 24.24
CA ASN A 287 -13.09 0.56 23.17
C ASN A 287 -13.49 1.60 22.10
N TYR A 288 -12.51 2.27 21.50
CA TYR A 288 -12.76 3.39 20.57
C TYR A 288 -13.47 2.97 19.26
N SER A 289 -13.53 1.66 18.98
CA SER A 289 -14.29 1.08 17.86
C SER A 289 -15.68 0.56 18.27
N GLY A 290 -16.05 0.68 19.55
CA GLY A 290 -17.38 0.30 20.05
C GLY A 290 -18.48 1.24 19.59
N GLU A 291 -19.74 0.81 19.70
CA GLU A 291 -20.91 1.56 19.23
C GLU A 291 -21.00 2.96 19.86
N ALA A 292 -20.84 3.06 21.18
CA ALA A 292 -20.90 4.33 21.90
C ALA A 292 -19.78 5.30 21.49
N ALA A 293 -18.55 4.79 21.34
CA ALA A 293 -17.42 5.60 20.88
C ALA A 293 -17.65 6.05 19.42
N THR A 294 -18.12 5.15 18.56
CA THR A 294 -18.43 5.44 17.16
C THR A 294 -19.50 6.51 17.03
N GLN A 295 -20.55 6.49 17.86
CA GLN A 295 -21.59 7.51 17.86
C GLN A 295 -21.02 8.89 18.21
N GLN A 296 -20.16 8.98 19.23
CA GLN A 296 -19.50 10.23 19.61
C GLN A 296 -18.53 10.72 18.54
N LEU A 297 -17.71 9.83 17.97
CA LEU A 297 -16.76 10.16 16.92
C LEU A 297 -17.48 10.64 15.64
N ASN A 298 -18.59 10.02 15.25
CA ASN A 298 -19.37 10.44 14.08
C ASN A 298 -20.08 11.79 14.27
N ALA A 299 -20.18 12.32 15.50
CA ALA A 299 -20.66 13.67 15.75
C ALA A 299 -19.58 14.75 15.50
N VAL A 300 -18.31 14.36 15.39
CA VAL A 300 -17.22 15.29 15.09
C VAL A 300 -17.32 15.75 13.63
N ILE A 301 -17.49 17.06 13.46
CA ILE A 301 -17.58 17.70 12.15
C ILE A 301 -16.23 18.28 11.72
N TYR A 302 -16.09 18.49 10.42
CA TYR A 302 -14.99 19.26 9.88
C TYR A 302 -15.21 20.75 10.12
N ASP A 303 -14.47 21.33 11.06
CA ASP A 303 -14.42 22.77 11.32
C ASP A 303 -13.00 23.19 11.77
N GLU A 304 -12.77 24.50 11.89
CA GLU A 304 -11.47 25.06 12.25
C GLU A 304 -11.01 24.63 13.66
N ALA A 305 -11.95 24.48 14.60
CA ALA A 305 -11.64 24.11 15.98
C ALA A 305 -11.15 22.66 16.09
N ASN A 306 -11.87 21.72 15.47
CA ASN A 306 -11.49 20.32 15.42
C ASN A 306 -10.22 20.11 14.58
N TYR A 307 -10.09 20.85 13.47
CA TYR A 307 -8.87 20.83 12.66
C TYR A 307 -7.64 21.27 13.46
N ALA A 308 -7.74 22.33 14.28
CA ALA A 308 -6.64 22.80 15.11
C ALA A 308 -6.15 21.73 16.10
N ILE A 309 -7.06 20.93 16.68
CA ILE A 309 -6.73 19.80 17.55
C ILE A 309 -5.91 18.76 16.78
N VAL A 310 -6.42 18.31 15.62
CA VAL A 310 -5.78 17.29 14.80
C VAL A 310 -4.42 17.78 14.29
N LYS A 311 -4.33 19.03 13.81
CA LYS A 311 -3.09 19.66 13.35
C LYS A 311 -2.01 19.67 14.44
N SER A 312 -2.35 20.12 15.65
CA SER A 312 -1.42 20.13 16.79
C SER A 312 -0.91 18.73 17.12
N LEU A 313 -1.80 17.73 17.09
CA LEU A 313 -1.48 16.34 17.33
C LEU A 313 -0.51 15.78 16.27
N ILE A 314 -0.76 16.02 14.98
CA ILE A 314 0.14 15.57 13.90
C ILE A 314 1.50 16.29 14.00
N ASP A 315 1.50 17.60 14.29
CA ASP A 315 2.74 18.39 14.45
C ASP A 315 3.62 17.84 15.58
N ASN A 316 3.03 17.48 16.72
CA ASN A 316 3.74 16.85 17.84
C ASN A 316 4.32 15.49 17.45
N ARG A 317 3.54 14.64 16.78
CA ARG A 317 4.02 13.32 16.34
C ARG A 317 5.11 13.42 15.28
N LEU A 318 5.05 14.40 14.38
CA LEU A 318 6.13 14.66 13.44
C LEU A 318 7.43 15.04 14.17
N ALA A 319 7.34 15.89 15.20
CA ALA A 319 8.50 16.26 16.02
C ALA A 319 9.10 15.06 16.77
N GLU A 320 8.26 14.22 17.39
CA GLU A 320 8.70 12.97 18.04
C GLU A 320 9.37 12.01 17.06
N TYR A 321 8.78 11.84 15.86
CA TYR A 321 9.36 10.99 14.83
C TYR A 321 10.71 11.51 14.34
N LYS A 322 10.89 12.82 14.21
CA LYS A 322 12.17 13.43 13.87
C LYS A 322 13.21 13.27 14.98
N SER A 323 12.78 13.33 16.24
CA SER A 323 13.66 13.23 17.41
C SER A 323 14.17 11.80 17.64
N HIS A 324 13.27 10.82 17.60
CA HIS A 324 13.61 9.46 18.01
C HIS A 324 12.80 8.38 17.27
N ARG A 325 12.22 8.68 16.10
CA ARG A 325 11.48 7.69 15.28
C ARG A 325 10.43 6.91 16.07
N PHE A 326 9.74 7.59 16.99
CA PHE A 326 8.78 7.01 17.94
C PHE A 326 9.33 6.04 19.00
N SER A 327 10.63 5.73 19.02
CA SER A 327 11.22 4.79 20.00
C SER A 327 11.06 5.18 21.48
N ARG A 328 10.82 6.45 21.76
CA ARG A 328 10.55 6.98 23.10
C ARG A 328 9.14 7.55 23.25
N SER A 329 8.33 7.48 22.21
CA SER A 329 6.98 7.99 22.25
C SER A 329 6.13 7.13 23.16
N LYS A 330 5.27 7.79 23.92
CA LYS A 330 4.20 7.11 24.64
C LYS A 330 2.93 7.17 23.79
N GLN A 331 2.10 6.17 23.93
CA GLN A 331 0.70 6.32 23.56
C GLN A 331 0.13 7.53 24.27
N LEU A 332 -0.75 8.28 23.59
CA LEU A 332 -1.58 9.24 24.29
C LEU A 332 -2.41 8.42 25.28
N GLN A 333 -1.98 8.42 26.54
CA GLN A 333 -2.63 7.60 27.54
C GLN A 333 -4.04 8.16 27.81
N PRO A 334 -5.00 7.29 28.17
CA PRO A 334 -6.20 7.73 28.84
C PRO A 334 -5.77 8.56 30.06
N ALA A 335 -6.21 9.81 30.13
CA ALA A 335 -5.95 10.72 31.25
C ALA A 335 -6.81 10.35 32.44
#